data_AF-A0A238W8P1-F1
#
_entry.id   AF-A0A238W8P1-F1
#
_cell.length_a   1.000
_cell.length_b   1.000
_cell.length_c   1.000
_cell.angle_alpha   90.00
_cell.angle_beta   90.00
_cell.angle_gamma   90.00
#
_symmetry.space_group_name_H-M   'P 1'
#
loop_
_entity.id
_entity.type
_entity.pdbx_description
1 polymer ?
#
loop_
_entity_poly.entity_id
_entity_poly.type
_entity_poly.pdbx_seq_one_letter_code
_entity_poly.pdbx_strand_id
1 'polypeptide(L)' 'MAIDSTPQPCPRCVRPTVLVSYPWGRQWLHLGTWRPQCEAPLAVRRSGT' A
#
# COMPACT_ATOMS: atom_id res chain seq x y z
N MET A 1 -7.24 5.61 -14.87
CA MET A 1 -6.50 5.46 -13.60
C MET A 1 -5.28 6.35 -13.70
N ALA A 2 -5.10 7.30 -12.79
CA ALA A 2 -3.95 8.22 -12.79
C ALA A 2 -3.38 8.33 -11.37
N ILE A 3 -2.07 8.47 -11.25
CA ILE A 3 -1.38 8.72 -9.98
C ILE A 3 -1.34 10.23 -9.77
N ASP A 4 -1.98 10.71 -8.71
CA ASP A 4 -2.15 12.15 -8.45
C ASP A 4 -1.26 12.69 -7.33
N SER A 5 -0.48 11.82 -6.68
CA SER A 5 0.44 12.22 -5.62
C SER A 5 1.83 11.65 -5.83
N THR A 6 2.82 12.36 -5.30
CA THR A 6 4.12 11.76 -5.01
C THR A 6 3.98 10.66 -3.94
N PRO A 7 4.94 9.73 -3.84
CA PRO A 7 4.93 8.71 -2.80
C PRO A 7 4.93 9.33 -1.39
N GLN A 8 3.99 8.89 -0.56
CA GLN A 8 3.85 9.33 0.84
C GLN A 8 3.86 8.13 1.80
N PRO A 9 4.40 8.28 3.01
CA PRO A 9 4.42 7.20 3.99
C PRO A 9 3.01 6.90 4.49
N CYS A 10 2.62 5.62 4.47
CA CYS A 10 1.38 5.17 5.09
C CYS A 10 1.42 5.43 6.61
N PRO A 11 0.40 6.05 7.22
CA PRO A 11 0.39 6.35 8.66
C PRO A 11 0.37 5.10 9.55
N ARG A 12 0.06 3.92 9.00
CA ARG A 12 -0.02 2.65 9.75
C ARG A 12 1.25 1.82 9.68
N CYS A 13 1.81 1.66 8.47
CA CYS A 13 2.95 0.77 8.27
C CYS A 13 4.18 1.48 7.67
N VAL A 14 4.14 2.81 7.52
CA VAL A 14 5.22 3.69 7.02
C VAL A 14 5.65 3.43 5.57
N ARG A 15 5.13 2.38 4.93
CA ARG A 15 5.44 2.03 3.54
C ARG A 15 4.94 3.10 2.55
N PRO A 16 5.64 3.28 1.42
CA PRO A 16 5.22 4.22 0.39
C PRO A 16 3.82 3.90 -0.17
N THR A 17 2.99 4.93 -0.26
CA THR A 17 1.65 4.91 -0.87
C THR A 17 1.50 6.05 -1.86
N VAL A 18 0.63 5.88 -2.85
CA VAL A 18 0.26 6.93 -3.81
C VAL A 18 -1.26 7.05 -3.88
N LEU A 19 -1.74 8.28 -4.09
CA LEU A 19 -3.15 8.54 -4.35
C LEU A 19 -3.43 8.26 -5.82
N VAL A 20 -4.44 7.43 -6.07
CA VAL A 20 -4.87 7.07 -7.42
C VAL A 20 -6.30 7.54 -7.66
N SER A 21 -6.53 8.25 -8.76
CA SER A 21 -7.87 8.58 -9.25
C SER A 21 -8.42 7.52 -10.19
N TYR A 22 -9.65 7.12 -9.91
CA TYR A 22 -10.53 6.27 -10.70
C TYR A 22 -11.79 7.04 -11.11
N PRO A 23 -12.54 6.57 -12.13
CA PRO A 23 -13.83 7.16 -12.48
C PRO A 23 -14.84 7.23 -11.31
N TRP A 24 -14.74 6.31 -10.35
CA TRP A 24 -15.62 6.20 -9.20
C TRP A 24 -15.07 6.84 -7.91
N GLY A 25 -13.90 7.47 -7.94
CA GLY A 25 -13.32 8.14 -6.77
C GLY A 25 -11.82 8.00 -6.66
N ARG A 26 -11.28 8.34 -5.48
CA ARG A 26 -9.84 8.34 -5.22
C ARG A 26 -9.49 7.37 -4.10
N GLN A 27 -8.36 6.69 -4.22
CA GLN A 27 -7.92 5.73 -3.22
C GLN A 27 -6.40 5.74 -3.07
N TRP A 28 -5.94 5.66 -1.82
CA TRP A 28 -4.52 5.45 -1.50
C TRP A 28 -4.16 3.98 -1.68
N LEU A 29 -3.09 3.71 -2.43
CA LEU A 29 -2.58 2.37 -2.69
C LEU A 29 -1.11 2.27 -2.32
N HIS A 30 -0.73 1.12 -1.77
CA HIS A 30 0.66 0.79 -1.48
C HIS A 30 1.45 0.54 -2.76
N LEU A 31 2.62 1.18 -2.88
CA LEU A 31 3.53 0.92 -4.00
C LEU A 31 4.05 -0.53 -3.93
N GLY A 32 4.18 -1.16 -5.10
CA GLY A 32 4.55 -2.56 -5.26
C GLY A 32 3.36 -3.52 -5.26
N THR A 33 2.37 -3.31 -4.39
CA THR A 33 1.21 -4.21 -4.28
C THR A 33 -0.06 -3.68 -4.95
N TRP A 34 -0.16 -2.35 -5.11
CA TRP A 34 -1.36 -1.64 -5.57
C TRP A 34 -2.61 -1.99 -4.76
N ARG A 35 -2.42 -2.35 -3.48
CA ARG A 35 -3.50 -2.65 -2.55
C ARG A 35 -3.77 -1.47 -1.62
N PRO A 36 -5.02 -1.24 -1.22
CA PRO A 36 -5.35 -0.19 -0.26
C PRO A 36 -5.05 -0.56 1.19
N GLN A 37 -4.82 -1.85 1.48
CA GLN A 37 -4.47 -2.33 2.81
C GLN A 37 -2.96 -2.48 2.96
N CYS A 38 -2.49 -2.24 4.18
CA CYS A 38 -1.14 -2.63 4.57
C CYS A 38 -0.99 -4.14 4.33
N GLU A 39 0.17 -4.57 3.83
CA GLU A 39 0.46 -6.00 3.85
C GLU A 39 0.46 -6.46 5.31
N ALA A 40 -0.17 -7.61 5.54
CA ALA A 40 0.06 -8.33 6.78
C ALA A 40 1.57 -8.52 6.93
N PRO A 41 2.15 -8.36 8.13
CA PRO A 41 3.53 -8.76 8.34
C PRO A 41 3.63 -10.19 7.82
N LEU A 42 4.55 -10.41 6.86
CA LEU A 42 4.91 -11.75 6.43
C LEU A 42 5.29 -12.45 7.73
N ALA A 43 4.37 -13.28 8.25
CA ALA A 43 4.68 -14.11 9.37
C ALA A 43 5.85 -14.94 8.88
N VAL A 44 7.05 -14.62 9.35
CA VAL A 44 8.19 -15.51 9.27
C VAL A 44 7.66 -16.78 9.88
N ARG A 45 7.32 -17.75 9.02
CA ARG A 45 7.18 -19.12 9.43
C ARG A 45 8.57 -19.48 9.95
N ARG A 46 8.78 -19.32 11.25
CA ARG A 46 9.78 -20.10 11.98
C ARG A 46 9.33 -21.54 11.79
N SER A 47 9.82 -22.18 10.74
CA SER A 47 9.94 -23.63 10.72
C SER A 47 10.92 -23.95 11.85
N GLY A 48 10.35 -24.30 13.00
CA GLY A 48 11.10 -24.92 14.08
C GLY A 48 11.73 -26.21 13.58
N THR A 49 13.00 -26.36 13.94
CA THR A 49 13.85 -27.55 13.94
C THR A 49 13.12 -28.86 14.19
#